data_AF-A0A966T7F0-F1
#
_entry.id   AF-A0A966T7F0-F1
#
_cell.length_a   1.000
_cell.length_b   1.000
_cell.length_c   1.000
_cell.angle_alpha   90.00
_cell.angle_beta   90.00
_cell.angle_gamma   90.00
#
_symmetry.space_group_name_H-M   'P 1'
#
loop_
_entity.id
_entity.type
_entity.pdbx_description
1 polymer ?
#
loop_
_entity_poly.entity_id
_entity_poly.type
_entity_poly.pdbx_seq_one_letter_code
_entity_poly.pdbx_strand_id
1 'polypeptide(L)' 'MIDDLIIEFDKGLKVLFAKPKGSRPRPDLHIKDTELTPEEKKRTIELMRVNHAGEVCAQAL' A
#
# COMPACT_ATOMS: atom_id res chain seq x y z
N MET A 1 8.77 -29.33 2.66
CA MET A 1 8.42 -29.06 4.08
C MET A 1 9.28 -27.96 4.69
N ILE A 2 10.60 -28.14 4.87
CA ILE A 2 11.47 -27.05 5.37
C ILE A 2 11.69 -25.98 4.29
N ASP A 3 11.89 -26.39 3.04
CA ASP A 3 12.07 -25.46 1.92
C ASP A 3 10.86 -24.53 1.75
N ASP A 4 9.64 -25.06 1.82
CA ASP A 4 8.41 -24.27 1.74
C ASP A 4 8.31 -23.26 2.89
N LEU A 5 8.71 -23.66 4.10
CA LEU A 5 8.72 -22.77 5.26
C LEU A 5 9.70 -21.61 5.08
N ILE A 6 10.89 -21.88 4.54
CA ILE A 6 11.90 -20.85 4.25
C ILE A 6 11.36 -19.85 3.20
N ILE A 7 10.70 -20.35 2.16
CA ILE A 7 10.12 -19.53 1.10
C ILE A 7 9.01 -18.62 1.64
N GLU A 8 8.06 -19.16 2.41
CA GLU A 8 6.97 -18.34 2.97
C GLU A 8 7.47 -17.34 4.02
N PHE A 9 8.50 -17.71 4.79
CA PHE A 9 9.13 -16.78 5.72
C PHE A 9 9.81 -15.61 5.01
N ASP A 10 10.57 -15.88 3.94
CA ASP A 10 11.19 -14.84 3.09
C ASP A 10 10.15 -13.93 2.43
N LYS A 11 9.04 -14.50 1.93
CA LYS A 11 7.91 -13.71 1.41
C LYS A 11 7.32 -12.80 2.48
N GLY A 12 7.06 -13.31 3.68
CA GLY A 12 6.55 -12.51 4.80
C GLY A 12 7.47 -11.35 5.15
N LEU A 13 8.78 -11.60 5.24
CA LEU A 13 9.76 -10.54 5.47
C LEU A 13 9.74 -9.49 4.35
N LYS A 14 9.66 -9.90 3.09
CA LYS A 14 9.58 -8.98 1.95
C LYS A 14 8.29 -8.15 1.97
N VAL A 15 7.15 -8.75 2.31
CA VAL A 15 5.87 -8.02 2.41
C VAL A 15 5.92 -6.97 3.52
N LEU A 16 6.49 -7.29 4.67
CA LEU A 16 6.53 -6.39 5.82
C LEU A 16 7.60 -5.29 5.71
N PHE A 17 8.75 -5.60 5.11
CA PHE A 17 9.93 -4.74 5.19
C PHE A 17 10.43 -4.22 3.84
N ALA A 18 10.05 -4.82 2.70
CA ALA A 18 10.53 -4.34 1.40
C ALA A 18 9.71 -3.12 0.93
N LYS A 19 10.41 -2.13 0.37
CA LYS A 19 9.75 -1.00 -0.30
C LYS A 19 9.19 -1.47 -1.65
N PRO A 20 7.87 -1.35 -1.90
CA PRO A 20 7.30 -1.72 -3.18
C PRO A 20 7.85 -0.80 -4.27
N LYS A 21 8.38 -1.40 -5.34
CA LYS A 21 8.84 -0.68 -6.54
C LYS A 21 7.86 -0.93 -7.67
N GLY A 22 7.16 0.10 -8.09
CA GLY A 22 6.35 0.05 -9.30
C GLY A 22 7.23 0.02 -10.55
N SER A 23 6.80 -0.67 -11.60
CA SER A 23 7.46 -0.66 -12.91
C SER A 23 7.33 0.68 -13.64
N ARG A 24 6.39 1.54 -13.21
CA ARG A 24 6.17 2.89 -13.77
C ARG A 24 6.60 3.99 -12.80
N PRO A 25 7.02 5.15 -13.32
CA PRO A 25 7.18 6.36 -12.52
C PRO A 25 5.88 6.74 -11.81
N ARG A 26 6.03 7.25 -10.59
CA ARG A 26 4.92 7.80 -9.82
C ARG A 26 4.44 9.12 -10.45
N PRO A 27 3.13 9.33 -10.66
CA PRO A 27 2.62 10.56 -11.28
C PRO A 27 2.81 11.79 -10.38
N ASP A 28 3.01 11.59 -9.08
CA ASP A 28 3.16 12.59 -8.04
C ASP A 28 4.63 12.93 -7.71
N LEU A 29 5.60 12.47 -8.51
CA LEU A 29 7.05 12.66 -8.27
C LEU A 29 7.48 14.11 -8.01
N HIS A 30 6.75 15.09 -8.52
CA HIS A 30 7.06 16.51 -8.39
C HIS A 30 6.13 17.26 -7.42
N ILE A 31 5.25 16.54 -6.74
CA ILE A 31 4.32 17.09 -5.76
C ILE A 31 4.93 16.86 -4.38
N LYS A 32 4.96 17.91 -3.54
CA LYS A 32 5.39 17.77 -2.16
C LYS A 32 4.29 17.10 -1.34
N ASP A 33 4.66 16.10 -0.56
CA ASP A 33 3.78 15.56 0.46
C ASP A 33 3.40 16.67 1.45
N THR A 34 2.11 16.75 1.76
CA THR A 34 1.54 17.73 2.68
C THR A 34 0.60 17.01 3.62
N GLU A 35 0.67 17.32 4.92
CA GLU A 35 -0.27 16.77 5.88
C GLU A 35 -1.64 17.45 5.73
N LEU A 36 -2.70 16.64 5.72
CA LEU A 36 -4.07 17.13 5.70
C LEU A 36 -4.46 17.63 7.08
N THR A 37 -5.20 18.74 7.15
CA THR A 37 -5.84 19.16 8.40
C THR A 37 -6.91 18.14 8.82
N PRO A 38 -7.34 18.14 10.10
CA PRO A 38 -8.43 17.28 10.55
C PRO A 38 -9.71 17.42 9.70
N GLU A 39 -10.05 18.63 9.28
CA GLU A 39 -11.22 18.93 8.45
C GLU A 39 -11.07 18.39 7.04
N GLU A 40 -9.90 18.57 6.42
CA GLU A 40 -9.58 18.04 5.09
C GLU A 40 -9.58 16.52 5.07
N LYS A 41 -9.05 15.90 6.13
CA LYS A 41 -9.07 14.45 6.30
C LYS A 41 -10.50 13.92 6.37
N LYS A 42 -11.37 14.56 7.18
CA LYS A 42 -12.79 14.20 7.29
C LYS A 42 -13.50 14.29 5.94
N ARG A 43 -13.35 15.42 5.24
CA ARG A 43 -13.94 15.62 3.90
C ARG A 43 -13.43 14.60 2.89
N THR A 44 -12.14 14.27 2.93
CA THR A 44 -11.54 13.30 2.00
C THR A 44 -12.12 11.90 2.19
N ILE A 45 -12.31 11.47 3.44
CA ILE A 45 -12.90 10.15 3.75
C ILE A 45 -14.35 10.07 3.23
N GLU A 46 -15.12 11.14 3.34
CA GLU A 46 -16.50 11.20 2.79
C GLU A 46 -16.53 11.05 1.25
N LEU A 47 -15.44 11.41 0.56
CA LEU A 47 -15.29 11.28 -0.89
C LEU A 47 -14.67 9.95 -1.34
N MET A 48 -14.12 9.16 -0.40
CA MET A 48 -13.54 7.86 -0.72
C MET A 48 -14.65 6.86 -1.06
N ARG A 49 -14.65 6.39 -2.31
CA ARG A 49 -15.48 5.25 -2.72
C ARG A 49 -14.78 3.95 -2.30
N VAL A 50 -15.55 2.96 -1.82
CA VAL A 50 -15.05 1.60 -1.66
C VAL A 50 -14.58 1.11 -3.02
N ASN A 51 -13.28 0.86 -3.15
CA ASN A 51 -12.72 0.25 -4.34
C ASN A 51 -12.41 -1.21 -4.00
N HIS A 52 -13.14 -2.14 -4.61
CA HIS A 52 -12.89 -3.58 -4.45
C HIS A 52 -11.44 -3.95 -4.80
N ALA A 53 -10.84 -3.27 -5.78
CA ALA A 53 -9.42 -3.47 -6.08
C ALA A 53 -8.50 -2.97 -4.96
N GLY A 54 -8.88 -1.89 -4.26
CA GLY A 54 -8.15 -1.38 -3.10
C GLY A 54 -8.27 -2.29 -1.88
N GLU A 55 -9.45 -2.86 -1.67
CA GLU A 55 -9.69 -3.88 -0.66
C GLU A 55 -8.87 -5.14 -0.94
N VAL A 56 -8.91 -5.68 -2.16
CA VAL A 56 -8.11 -6.86 -2.57
C VAL A 56 -6.60 -6.58 -2.50
N CYS A 57 -6.13 -5.38 -2.85
CA CYS A 57 -4.72 -5.02 -2.71
C CYS A 57 -4.29 -4.85 -1.25
N ALA A 58 -5.17 -4.35 -0.38
CA ALA A 58 -4.91 -4.24 1.05
C ALA A 58 -5.00 -5.61 1.75
N GLN A 59 -5.87 -6.49 1.26
CA GLN A 59 -6.07 -7.87 1.68
C GLN A 59 -5.12 -8.84 0.98
N ALA A 60 -4.01 -8.40 0.40
CA ALA A 60 -2.97 -9.28 -0.13
C ALA A 60 -2.32 -10.08 1.02
N LEU A 61 -3.08 -11.07 1.50
CA LEU A 61 -2.82 -12.22 2.34
C LEU A 61 -2.73 -13.43 1.41
#